data_AF-A0A831JR59-F1
#
_entry.id   AF-A0A831JR59-F1
#
_cell.length_a   1.000
_cell.length_b   1.000
_cell.length_c   1.000
_cell.angle_alpha   90.00
_cell.angle_beta   90.00
_cell.angle_gamma   90.00
#
_symmetry.space_group_name_H-M   'P 1'
#
loop_
_entity.id
_entity.type
_entity.pdbx_description
1 polymer ?
#
loop_
_entity_poly.entity_id
_entity_poly.type
_entity_poly.pdbx_seq_one_letter_code
_entity_poly.pdbx_strand_id
1 'polypeptide(L)'
;MDTKELLKLVVERKASDLHITVGVPPVLRINGYLEKLEGEPFTPGQTEEIVRDLLTSEQLKKLEQNGDIDLSYSVAGLGRFRINVYKQRGSYSLAIRSVALRIPTIEELGLPPILKDLALKTRGLILVTGPTGSGKSTTLAAMVDWINSKRTCHILTL
;
A
#
# COMPACT_ATOMS: atom_id res chain seq x y z
N MET A 1 16.20 5.85 -12.80
CA MET A 1 15.66 5.75 -11.42
C MET A 1 15.53 4.29 -11.09
N ASP A 2 16.21 3.85 -10.05
CA ASP A 2 16.11 2.48 -9.53
C ASP A 2 14.77 2.30 -8.78
N THR A 3 14.24 1.09 -8.78
CA THR A 3 13.08 0.66 -8.00
C THR A 3 13.15 1.15 -6.54
N LYS A 4 14.31 1.02 -5.87
CA LYS A 4 14.47 1.48 -4.48
C LYS A 4 14.31 2.99 -4.33
N GLU A 5 14.81 3.78 -5.27
CA GLU A 5 14.68 5.25 -5.26
C GLU A 5 13.22 5.66 -5.40
N LEU A 6 12.48 5.00 -6.29
CA LEU A 6 11.04 5.25 -6.48
C LEU A 6 10.25 4.96 -5.19
N LEU A 7 10.50 3.81 -4.56
CA LEU A 7 9.88 3.47 -3.28
C LEU A 7 10.25 4.46 -2.17
N LYS A 8 11.50 4.94 -2.16
CA LYS A 8 11.94 5.97 -1.22
C LYS A 8 11.15 7.25 -1.38
N LEU A 9 10.94 7.67 -2.62
CA LEU A 9 10.20 8.87 -2.98
C LEU A 9 8.72 8.79 -2.55
N VAL A 10 8.10 7.60 -2.61
CA VAL A 10 6.75 7.36 -2.05
C VAL A 10 6.70 7.69 -0.56
N VAL A 11 7.67 7.22 0.21
CA VAL A 11 7.71 7.43 1.66
C VAL A 11 8.06 8.88 1.99
N GLU A 12 9.08 9.45 1.35
CA GLU A 12 9.53 10.83 1.57
C GLU A 12 8.41 11.84 1.27
N ARG A 13 7.65 11.62 0.20
CA ARG A 13 6.51 12.49 -0.17
C ARG A 13 5.18 12.10 0.49
N LYS A 14 5.18 11.13 1.41
CA LYS A 14 3.97 10.61 2.08
C LYS A 14 2.86 10.23 1.09
N ALA A 15 3.25 9.68 -0.06
CA ALA A 15 2.30 9.24 -1.08
C ALA A 15 1.62 7.93 -0.68
N SER A 16 0.33 7.84 -0.98
CA SER A 16 -0.50 6.66 -0.75
C SER A 16 -0.26 5.57 -1.80
N ASP A 17 -0.09 5.97 -3.06
CA ASP A 17 0.18 5.07 -4.17
C ASP A 17 1.28 5.65 -5.08
N LEU A 18 1.99 4.76 -5.78
CA LEU A 18 2.86 5.03 -6.92
C LEU A 18 2.37 4.20 -8.10
N HIS A 19 2.14 4.86 -9.22
CA HIS A 19 1.74 4.25 -10.47
C HIS A 19 2.88 4.36 -11.49
N ILE A 20 3.21 3.24 -12.12
CA ILE A 20 4.24 3.15 -13.15
C ILE A 20 3.60 2.53 -14.38
N THR A 21 3.68 3.21 -15.52
CA THR A 21 3.20 2.71 -16.80
C THR A 21 3.99 3.35 -17.94
N VAL A 22 4.05 2.69 -19.08
CA VAL A 22 4.79 3.16 -20.26
C VAL A 22 4.17 4.43 -20.84
N GLY A 23 5.00 5.34 -21.33
CA GLY A 23 4.58 6.55 -22.04
C GLY A 23 4.19 7.71 -21.13
N VAL A 24 4.39 7.57 -19.82
CA VAL A 24 4.28 8.67 -18.86
C VAL A 24 5.39 8.57 -17.79
N PRO A 25 5.79 9.69 -17.17
CA PRO A 25 6.62 9.65 -15.98
C PRO A 25 5.89 8.95 -14.81
N PRO A 26 6.60 8.46 -13.79
CA PRO A 26 5.97 7.88 -12.60
C PRO A 26 4.98 8.85 -11.95
N VAL A 27 3.87 8.33 -11.43
CA VAL A 27 2.80 9.16 -10.87
C VAL A 27 2.56 8.78 -9.42
N LEU A 28 2.67 9.75 -8.52
CA LEU A 28 2.33 9.57 -7.11
C LEU A 28 0.88 9.97 -6.85
N ARG A 29 0.24 9.29 -5.90
CA ARG A 29 -1.00 9.75 -5.30
C ARG A 29 -0.75 10.37 -3.93
N ILE A 30 -0.83 11.69 -3.84
CA ILE A 30 -0.63 12.45 -2.61
C ILE A 30 -1.95 13.12 -2.24
N ASN A 31 -2.44 12.88 -1.02
CA ASN A 31 -3.72 13.43 -0.53
C ASN A 31 -4.91 13.19 -1.49
N GLY A 32 -4.91 12.07 -2.20
CA GLY A 32 -5.95 11.70 -3.17
C GLY A 32 -5.70 12.18 -4.61
N TYR A 33 -4.82 13.16 -4.81
CA TYR A 33 -4.50 13.73 -6.11
C TYR A 33 -3.35 13.01 -6.79
N LEU A 34 -3.40 12.92 -8.12
CA LEU A 34 -2.34 12.32 -8.94
C LEU A 34 -1.34 13.40 -9.36
N GLU A 35 -0.09 13.23 -8.98
CA GLU A 35 1.03 14.11 -9.30
C GLU A 35 2.08 13.34 -10.10
N LYS A 36 2.37 13.81 -11.32
CA LYS A 36 3.44 13.24 -12.14
C LYS A 36 4.79 13.73 -11.61
N LEU A 37 5.74 12.82 -11.48
CA LEU A 37 7.13 13.20 -11.22
C LEU A 37 7.72 13.90 -12.44
N GLU A 38 8.70 14.77 -12.20
CA GLU A 38 9.50 15.37 -13.25
C GLU A 38 10.38 14.31 -13.92
N GLY A 39 10.59 14.44 -15.22
CA GLY A 39 11.45 13.57 -16.01
C GLY A 39 10.76 13.03 -17.26
N GLU A 40 11.48 12.15 -17.95
CA GLU A 40 11.02 11.56 -19.20
C GLU A 40 9.98 10.44 -18.97
N PRO A 41 9.05 10.25 -19.91
CA PRO A 41 8.18 9.10 -19.95
C PRO A 41 8.93 7.77 -19.87
N PHE A 42 8.41 6.82 -19.09
CA PHE A 42 9.02 5.50 -19.02
C PHE A 42 8.82 4.72 -20.32
N THR A 43 9.88 4.04 -20.74
CA THR A 43 9.88 3.12 -21.89
C THR A 43 9.49 1.70 -21.45
N PRO A 44 9.10 0.81 -22.39
CA PRO A 44 8.83 -0.58 -22.08
C PRO A 44 10.01 -1.28 -21.37
N GLY A 45 11.24 -1.05 -21.84
CA GLY A 45 12.44 -1.63 -21.24
C GLY A 45 12.64 -1.22 -19.79
N GLN A 46 12.43 0.06 -19.46
CA GLN A 46 12.52 0.55 -18.08
C GLN A 46 11.46 -0.08 -17.17
N THR A 47 10.22 -0.24 -17.64
CA THR A 47 9.19 -0.93 -16.85
C THR A 47 9.50 -2.41 -16.65
N GLU A 48 10.11 -3.06 -17.63
CA GLU A 48 10.54 -4.46 -17.54
C GLU A 48 11.70 -4.64 -16.55
N GLU A 49 12.70 -3.75 -16.56
CA GLU A 49 13.79 -3.75 -15.57
C GLU A 49 13.25 -3.67 -14.14
N ILE A 50 12.32 -2.74 -13.87
CA ILE A 50 11.69 -2.60 -12.55
C ILE A 50 10.94 -3.88 -12.14
N VAL A 51 10.21 -4.51 -13.06
CA VAL A 51 9.49 -5.76 -12.76
C VAL A 51 10.46 -6.89 -12.46
N ARG A 52 11.56 -7.00 -13.21
CA ARG A 52 12.59 -8.03 -12.99
C ARG A 52 13.34 -7.85 -11.68
N ASP A 53 13.50 -6.60 -11.21
CA ASP A 53 14.08 -6.31 -9.90
C ASP A 53 13.13 -6.69 -8.75
N LEU A 54 11.81 -6.62 -8.97
CA LEU A 54 10.79 -6.88 -7.95
C LEU A 54 10.36 -8.34 -7.84
N LEU A 55 10.32 -9.06 -8.96
CA LEU A 55 9.74 -10.40 -9.04
C LEU A 55 10.80 -11.50 -9.12
N THR A 56 10.55 -12.59 -8.40
CA THR A 56 11.32 -13.84 -8.63
C THR A 56 10.96 -14.45 -9.98
N SER A 57 11.82 -15.33 -10.51
CA SER A 57 11.56 -16.03 -11.77
C SER A 57 10.24 -16.82 -11.78
N GLU A 58 9.81 -17.34 -10.62
CA GLU A 58 8.51 -18.03 -10.50
C GLU A 58 7.34 -17.04 -10.54
N GLN A 59 7.46 -15.91 -9.86
CA GLN A 59 6.46 -14.84 -9.87
C GLN A 59 6.32 -14.22 -11.26
N LEU A 60 7.43 -14.03 -11.96
CA LEU A 60 7.43 -13.56 -13.34
C LEU A 60 6.68 -14.54 -14.25
N LYS A 61 6.90 -15.86 -14.11
CA LYS A 61 6.11 -16.86 -14.85
C LYS A 61 4.62 -16.78 -14.56
N LYS A 62 4.23 -16.56 -13.29
CA LYS A 62 2.82 -16.38 -12.91
C LYS A 62 2.23 -15.12 -13.56
N LEU A 63 2.97 -14.01 -13.54
CA LEU A 63 2.57 -12.78 -14.24
C LEU A 63 2.39 -13.02 -15.74
N GLU A 64 3.32 -13.74 -16.38
CA GLU A 64 3.23 -14.06 -17.81
C GLU A 64 2.01 -14.93 -18.16
N GLN A 65 1.65 -15.86 -17.27
CA GLN A 65 0.52 -16.78 -17.46
C GLN A 65 -0.83 -16.12 -17.16
N ASN A 66 -0.92 -15.36 -16.08
CA ASN A 66 -2.18 -14.83 -15.56
C ASN A 66 -2.48 -13.40 -16.05
N GLY A 67 -1.47 -12.65 -16.46
CA GLY A 67 -1.58 -11.25 -16.87
C GLY A 67 -1.38 -10.25 -15.72
N ASP A 68 -1.50 -10.70 -14.46
CA ASP A 68 -1.20 -9.91 -13.27
C ASP A 68 -0.67 -10.74 -12.08
N ILE A 69 -0.13 -10.06 -11.08
CA ILE A 69 0.27 -10.63 -9.80
C ILE A 69 0.23 -9.58 -8.67
N ASP A 70 -0.32 -9.97 -7.52
CA ASP A 70 -0.24 -9.22 -6.27
C ASP A 70 0.87 -9.77 -5.36
N LEU A 71 1.65 -8.89 -4.76
CA LEU A 71 2.67 -9.26 -3.78
C LEU A 71 2.82 -8.21 -2.66
N SER A 72 3.33 -8.67 -1.52
CA SER A 72 3.81 -7.80 -0.44
C SER A 72 5.33 -7.69 -0.52
N TYR A 73 5.84 -6.46 -0.54
CA TYR A 73 7.27 -6.16 -0.64
C TYR A 73 7.71 -5.35 0.57
N SER A 74 8.79 -5.76 1.24
CA SER A 74 9.29 -5.09 2.45
C SER A 74 10.73 -4.63 2.21
N VAL A 75 10.99 -3.36 2.45
CA VAL A 75 12.33 -2.77 2.33
C VAL A 75 12.78 -2.31 3.71
N ALA A 76 13.87 -2.92 4.20
CA ALA A 76 14.44 -2.59 5.50
C ALA A 76 14.77 -1.10 5.61
N GLY A 77 14.35 -0.48 6.72
CA GLY A 77 14.53 0.95 6.96
C GLY A 77 13.61 1.88 6.17
N LEU A 78 12.78 1.36 5.25
CA LEU A 78 11.91 2.18 4.42
C LEU A 78 10.42 1.93 4.66
N GLY A 79 9.95 0.69 4.53
CA GLY A 79 8.51 0.44 4.50
C GLY A 79 8.09 -0.93 4.02
N ARG A 80 6.79 -1.18 4.16
CA ARG A 80 6.10 -2.28 3.48
C ARG A 80 5.23 -1.70 2.37
N PHE A 81 5.12 -2.44 1.29
CA PHE A 81 4.39 -2.05 0.10
C PHE A 81 3.53 -3.22 -0.37
N ARG A 82 2.33 -2.93 -0.86
CA ARG A 82 1.54 -3.88 -1.63
C ARG A 82 1.68 -3.50 -3.10
N ILE A 83 2.21 -4.42 -3.89
CA ILE A 83 2.50 -4.19 -5.30
C ILE A 83 1.57 -5.07 -6.11
N ASN A 84 0.84 -4.46 -7.03
CA ASN A 84 0.17 -5.15 -8.12
C ASN A 84 0.96 -4.88 -9.40
N VAL A 85 1.40 -5.92 -10.08
CA VAL A 85 2.04 -5.85 -11.41
C VAL A 85 1.11 -6.47 -12.41
N TYR A 86 0.90 -5.83 -13.56
CA TYR A 86 -0.01 -6.30 -14.59
C TYR A 86 0.47 -5.91 -15.98
N LYS A 87 -0.03 -6.60 -17.01
CA LYS A 87 0.21 -6.25 -18.41
C LYS A 87 -0.86 -5.31 -18.94
N GLN A 88 -0.43 -4.23 -19.58
CA GLN A 88 -1.30 -3.28 -20.27
C GLN A 88 -0.72 -2.99 -21.65
N ARG A 89 -1.50 -3.27 -22.71
CA ARG A 89 -1.10 -3.06 -24.12
C ARG A 89 0.26 -3.68 -24.48
N GLY A 90 0.54 -4.87 -23.93
CA GLY A 90 1.78 -5.61 -24.21
C GLY A 90 3.01 -5.13 -23.42
N SER A 91 2.87 -4.15 -22.53
CA SER A 91 3.94 -3.70 -21.62
C SER A 91 3.55 -3.90 -20.16
N TYR A 92 4.53 -3.91 -19.26
CA TYR A 92 4.26 -4.00 -17.83
C TYR A 92 3.79 -2.66 -17.25
N SER A 93 2.96 -2.75 -16.23
CA SER A 93 2.52 -1.61 -15.42
C SER A 93 2.42 -2.04 -13.97
N LEU A 94 2.63 -1.09 -13.05
CA LEU A 94 2.66 -1.35 -11.62
C LEU A 94 1.78 -0.34 -10.89
N ALA A 95 1.04 -0.84 -9.90
CA ALA A 95 0.40 -0.04 -8.86
C ALA A 95 0.98 -0.46 -7.51
N ILE A 96 1.72 0.45 -6.89
CA ILE A 96 2.43 0.22 -5.63
C ILE A 96 1.73 1.05 -4.56
N ARG A 97 1.23 0.42 -3.51
CA ARG A 97 0.62 1.09 -2.35
C ARG A 97 1.55 1.03 -1.16
N SER A 98 1.81 2.16 -0.53
CA SER A 98 2.53 2.18 0.75
C SER A 98 1.65 1.61 1.86
N VAL A 99 2.24 0.79 2.72
CA VAL A 99 1.59 0.25 3.92
C VAL A 99 2.22 0.94 5.12
N ALA A 100 1.40 1.66 5.89
CA ALA A 100 1.87 2.41 7.05
C ALA A 100 2.61 1.49 8.04
N LEU A 101 3.85 1.86 8.38
CA LEU A 101 4.68 1.13 9.36
C LEU A 101 4.20 1.35 10.80
N ARG A 102 3.63 2.53 11.07
CA ARG A 102 3.11 2.92 12.37
C ARG A 102 1.59 2.95 12.29
N ILE A 103 0.93 2.21 13.17
CA ILE A 103 -0.51 2.34 13.40
C ILE A 103 -0.69 3.59 14.27
N PRO A 104 -1.39 4.64 13.80
CA PRO A 104 -1.66 5.82 14.62
C PRO A 104 -2.62 5.48 15.75
N THR A 105 -2.49 6.16 16.88
CA THR A 105 -3.44 5.96 17.99
C THR A 105 -4.81 6.58 17.68
N ILE A 106 -5.83 6.19 18.46
CA ILE A 106 -7.18 6.76 18.34
C ILE A 106 -7.14 8.30 18.52
N GLU A 107 -6.29 8.80 19.42
CA GLU A 107 -6.09 10.23 19.67
C GLU A 107 -5.37 10.94 18.53
N GLU A 108 -4.32 10.34 17.97
CA GLU A 108 -3.59 10.93 16.84
C GLU A 108 -4.47 11.07 15.60
N LEU A 109 -5.45 10.18 15.45
CA LEU A 109 -6.48 10.27 14.42
C LEU A 109 -7.58 11.29 14.72
N GLY A 110 -7.59 11.90 15.91
CA GLY A 110 -8.66 12.80 16.35
C GLY A 110 -10.01 12.11 16.52
N LEU A 111 -10.01 10.79 16.73
CA LEU A 111 -11.24 10.00 16.84
C LEU A 111 -11.83 10.08 18.25
N PRO A 112 -13.15 9.96 18.39
CA PRO A 112 -13.79 10.09 19.69
C PRO A 112 -13.38 8.95 20.63
N PRO A 113 -13.18 9.24 21.94
CA PRO A 113 -12.66 8.28 22.91
C PRO A 113 -13.55 7.03 23.07
N ILE A 114 -14.84 7.14 22.76
CA ILE A 114 -15.80 6.01 22.76
C ILE A 114 -15.34 4.82 21.91
N LEU A 115 -14.49 5.03 20.89
CA LEU A 115 -13.95 3.93 20.09
C LEU A 115 -13.08 2.98 20.91
N LYS A 116 -12.42 3.46 21.98
CA LYS A 116 -11.65 2.61 22.90
C LYS A 116 -12.55 1.64 23.65
N ASP A 117 -13.68 2.13 24.13
CA ASP A 117 -14.67 1.32 24.86
C ASP A 117 -15.34 0.32 23.93
N LEU A 118 -15.63 0.72 22.68
CA LEU A 118 -16.14 -0.16 21.65
C LEU A 118 -15.14 -1.27 21.29
N ALA A 119 -13.86 -0.92 21.10
CA ALA A 119 -12.81 -1.89 20.79
C ALA A 119 -12.65 -2.96 21.89
N LEU A 120 -12.86 -2.60 23.16
CA LEU A 120 -12.73 -3.52 24.30
C LEU A 120 -13.97 -4.40 24.55
N LYS A 121 -15.06 -4.23 23.78
CA LYS A 121 -16.21 -5.14 23.88
C LYS A 121 -15.75 -6.58 23.59
N THR A 122 -16.22 -7.51 24.42
CA THR A 122 -15.80 -8.92 24.36
C THR A 122 -16.57 -9.72 23.31
N ARG A 123 -17.74 -9.22 22.89
CA ARG A 123 -18.64 -9.86 21.92
C ARG A 123 -19.43 -8.79 21.17
N GLY A 124 -19.88 -9.13 19.95
CA GLY A 124 -20.70 -8.27 19.11
C GLY A 124 -20.10 -8.08 17.72
N LEU A 125 -20.79 -7.29 16.90
CA LEU A 125 -20.36 -6.91 15.54
C LEU A 125 -20.16 -5.40 15.50
N ILE A 126 -18.97 -4.96 15.09
CA ILE A 126 -18.64 -3.56 14.87
C ILE A 126 -18.43 -3.36 13.37
N LEU A 127 -19.15 -2.39 12.80
CA LEU A 127 -19.05 -2.04 11.38
C LEU A 127 -18.41 -0.66 11.24
N VAL A 128 -17.30 -0.58 10.52
CA VAL A 128 -16.64 0.68 10.16
C VAL A 128 -16.86 0.91 8.67
N THR A 129 -17.67 1.91 8.32
CA THR A 129 -18.15 2.14 6.95
C THR A 129 -17.69 3.50 6.41
N GLY A 130 -17.87 3.72 5.11
CA GLY A 130 -17.42 4.93 4.40
C GLY A 130 -16.84 4.63 3.01
N PRO A 131 -16.66 5.65 2.15
CA PRO A 131 -16.13 5.50 0.80
C PRO A 131 -14.64 5.11 0.78
N THR A 132 -14.12 4.72 -0.38
CA THR A 132 -12.68 4.42 -0.54
C THR A 132 -11.84 5.64 -0.16
N GLY A 133 -10.75 5.40 0.60
CA GLY A 133 -9.88 6.48 1.07
C GLY A 133 -10.36 7.22 2.33
N SER A 134 -11.53 6.91 2.89
CA SER A 134 -12.07 7.61 4.07
C SER A 134 -11.43 7.24 5.42
N GLY A 135 -10.32 6.50 5.44
CA GLY A 135 -9.64 6.11 6.67
C GLY A 135 -10.16 4.87 7.41
N LYS A 136 -11.14 4.13 6.87
CA LYS A 136 -11.73 2.93 7.52
C LYS A 136 -10.69 1.94 8.05
N SER A 137 -9.75 1.52 7.18
CA SER A 137 -8.71 0.55 7.54
C SER A 137 -7.79 1.10 8.61
N THR A 138 -7.49 2.40 8.59
CA THR A 138 -6.66 3.07 9.59
C THR A 138 -7.38 3.13 10.94
N THR A 139 -8.67 3.45 10.95
CA THR A 139 -9.52 3.40 12.16
C THR A 139 -9.59 1.99 12.74
N LEU A 140 -9.86 0.98 11.91
CA LEU A 140 -9.88 -0.42 12.34
C LEU A 140 -8.52 -0.87 12.88
N ALA A 141 -7.42 -0.51 12.22
CA ALA A 141 -6.08 -0.82 12.69
C ALA A 141 -5.81 -0.21 14.08
N ALA A 142 -6.18 1.05 14.30
CA ALA A 142 -6.05 1.71 15.60
C ALA A 142 -6.90 1.02 16.69
N MET A 143 -8.12 0.59 16.36
CA MET A 143 -8.97 -0.17 17.28
C MET A 143 -8.39 -1.55 17.60
N VAL A 144 -7.88 -2.27 16.61
CA VAL A 144 -7.26 -3.59 16.78
C VAL A 144 -5.97 -3.48 17.61
N ASP A 145 -5.15 -2.46 17.38
CA ASP A 145 -3.94 -2.19 18.16
C ASP A 145 -4.29 -1.83 19.63
N TRP A 146 -5.39 -1.10 19.84
CA TRP A 146 -5.91 -0.86 21.19
C TRP A 146 -6.29 -2.16 21.92
N ILE A 147 -6.92 -3.12 21.22
CA ILE A 147 -7.19 -4.45 21.78
C ILE A 147 -5.88 -5.16 22.11
N ASN A 148 -4.92 -5.16 21.17
CA ASN A 148 -3.63 -5.84 21.30
C ASN A 148 -2.83 -5.34 22.52
N SER A 149 -2.91 -4.04 22.84
CA SER A 149 -2.21 -3.45 23.98
C SER A 149 -2.90 -3.64 25.35
N LYS A 150 -4.19 -4.02 25.37
CA LYS A 150 -5.00 -4.05 26.61
C LYS A 150 -5.58 -5.41 26.97
N ARG A 151 -5.70 -6.33 26.01
CA ARG A 151 -6.41 -7.60 26.20
C ARG A 151 -5.58 -8.78 25.72
N THR A 152 -5.29 -9.70 26.63
CA THR A 152 -4.74 -11.00 26.29
C THR A 152 -5.80 -11.85 25.60
N CYS A 153 -5.80 -11.85 24.27
CA CYS A 153 -6.74 -12.61 23.47
C CYS A 153 -6.13 -12.98 22.11
N HIS A 154 -6.79 -13.88 21.39
CA HIS A 154 -6.43 -14.19 20.02
C HIS A 154 -7.16 -13.24 19.06
N ILE A 155 -6.41 -12.47 18.29
CA ILE A 155 -6.93 -11.59 17.23
C ILE A 155 -6.61 -12.24 15.89
N LEU A 156 -7.64 -12.55 15.11
CA LEU A 156 -7.51 -13.13 13.76
C LEU A 156 -8.02 -12.14 12.72
N THR A 157 -7.21 -11.85 11.69
CA THR A 157 -7.55 -11.00 10.55
C THR A 157 -7.43 -11.81 9.25
N LEU A 158 -8.31 -11.54 8.28
CA LEU A 158 -8.34 -12.20 6.96
C LEU A 158 -8.00 -11.21 5.85
#